data_AF-A0A5C5X336-F1
#
_entry.id   AF-A0A5C5X336-F1
#
_cell.length_a   1.000
_cell.length_b   1.000
_cell.length_c   1.000
_cell.angle_alpha   90.00
_cell.angle_beta   90.00
_cell.angle_gamma   90.00
#
_symmetry.space_group_name_H-M   'P 1'
#
loop_
_entity.id
_entity.type
_entity.pdbx_description
1 polymer ?
#
loop_
_entity_poly.entity_id
_entity_poly.type
_entity_poly.pdbx_seq_one_letter_code
_entity_poly.pdbx_strand_id
1 'polypeptide(L)'
;METANHYLVIVQSLPKDRLPLHEILVENLKMHPTDALKKIHDLPGIVAVDLEQGTALKIARDFLSAGCRVTVASDDTLPDLEHSPKLHHVRCNPDGFELVGLDGSRFAVLPWSSFAFLSVGMVPFSYGENPADRFMTTSSPGPASTPKRTSSLPKARELWIATHNPDRCFRIEEQEMNYEYLGERKSSSATTNFELLVRDIVKFAPHIALSSSARAYLNHLSILEYSFDSVEEYRRWVRAQIAIVRDLMEHRKPKTEPTESVDDHERS
;
A
#
# COMPACT_ATOMS: atom_id res chain seq x y z
N MET A 1 -27.53 -0.63 14.99
CA MET A 1 -26.44 0.32 15.30
C MET A 1 -25.90 0.77 13.96
N GLU A 2 -26.11 2.02 13.58
CA GLU A 2 -25.46 2.59 12.40
C GLU A 2 -23.97 2.71 12.71
N THR A 3 -23.12 2.03 11.93
CA THR A 3 -21.68 2.25 11.96
C THR A 3 -21.43 3.67 11.48
N ALA A 4 -20.85 4.52 12.32
CA ALA A 4 -20.45 5.85 11.89
C ALA A 4 -19.47 5.70 10.71
N ASN A 5 -19.76 6.34 9.58
CA ASN A 5 -18.83 6.36 8.46
C ASN A 5 -17.68 7.31 8.78
N HIS A 6 -16.47 6.76 8.79
CA HIS A 6 -15.24 7.50 9.02
C HIS A 6 -14.61 7.89 7.70
N TYR A 7 -14.04 9.09 7.64
CA TYR A 7 -13.43 9.66 6.43
C TYR A 7 -11.93 9.91 6.63
N LEU A 8 -11.22 9.97 5.51
CA LEU A 8 -9.80 10.27 5.47
C LEU A 8 -9.50 11.33 4.41
N VAL A 9 -8.41 12.06 4.61
CA VAL A 9 -7.94 13.11 3.71
C VAL A 9 -6.66 12.67 3.03
N ILE A 10 -6.64 12.66 1.70
CA ILE A 10 -5.51 12.20 0.88
C ILE A 10 -4.96 13.39 0.11
N VAL A 11 -3.69 13.74 0.35
CA VAL A 11 -2.98 14.72 -0.46
C VAL A 11 -2.22 14.01 -1.56
N GLN A 12 -2.47 14.41 -2.80
CA GLN A 12 -1.96 13.77 -4.02
C GLN A 12 -0.79 14.54 -4.62
N SER A 13 -0.76 15.86 -4.43
CA SER A 13 0.36 16.70 -4.84
C SER A 13 0.52 17.90 -3.89
N LEU A 14 1.75 18.36 -3.77
CA LEU A 14 2.11 19.48 -2.90
C LEU A 14 2.42 20.75 -3.72
N PRO A 15 2.08 21.94 -3.19
CA PRO A 15 2.57 23.21 -3.70
C PRO A 15 4.09 23.35 -3.50
N LYS A 16 4.67 24.36 -4.15
CA LYS A 16 6.08 24.74 -3.95
C LYS A 16 6.31 25.29 -2.53
N ASP A 17 5.42 26.17 -2.07
CA ASP A 17 5.44 26.69 -0.69
C ASP A 17 4.65 25.75 0.22
N ARG A 18 5.31 25.19 1.22
CA ARG A 18 4.73 24.22 2.15
C ARG A 18 4.43 24.81 3.53
N LEU A 19 4.78 26.07 3.80
CA LEU A 19 4.53 26.71 5.09
C LEU A 19 3.03 26.71 5.45
N PRO A 20 2.09 27.02 4.54
CA PRO A 20 0.67 27.01 4.88
C PRO A 20 0.16 25.64 5.35
N LEU A 21 0.78 24.55 4.89
CA LEU A 21 0.37 23.19 5.29
C LEU A 21 0.65 22.91 6.76
N HIS A 22 1.68 23.55 7.33
CA HIS A 22 2.03 23.42 8.75
C HIS A 22 0.92 23.97 9.63
N GLU A 23 0.47 25.19 9.33
CA GLU A 23 -0.62 25.86 10.04
C GLU A 23 -1.91 25.04 9.95
N ILE A 24 -2.25 24.54 8.76
CA ILE A 24 -3.45 23.70 8.55
C ILE A 24 -3.43 22.46 9.45
N LEU A 25 -2.29 21.77 9.54
CA LEU A 25 -2.15 20.57 10.38
C LEU A 25 -2.23 20.89 11.87
N VAL A 26 -1.57 21.95 12.34
CA VAL A 26 -1.61 22.36 13.74
C VAL A 26 -3.01 22.81 14.14
N GLU A 27 -3.67 23.63 13.32
CA GLU A 27 -4.97 24.21 13.66
C GLU A 27 -6.13 23.21 13.55
N ASN A 28 -6.19 22.43 12.48
CA ASN A 28 -7.32 21.54 12.22
C ASN A 28 -7.17 20.17 12.89
N LEU A 29 -5.95 19.61 12.94
CA LEU A 29 -5.72 18.28 13.52
C LEU A 29 -5.15 18.33 14.94
N LYS A 30 -4.92 19.53 15.48
CA LYS A 30 -4.30 19.74 16.80
C LYS A 30 -2.96 19.01 16.93
N MET A 31 -2.26 18.85 15.80
CA MET A 31 -0.98 18.17 15.74
C MET A 31 0.10 19.05 16.38
N HIS A 32 1.05 18.44 17.10
CA HIS A 32 2.19 19.19 17.61
C HIS A 32 3.02 19.76 16.44
N PRO A 33 3.58 20.98 16.53
CA PRO A 33 4.30 21.61 15.40
C PRO A 33 5.40 20.74 14.78
N THR A 34 6.16 20.00 15.59
CA THR A 34 7.21 19.10 15.10
C THR A 34 6.64 17.91 14.31
N ASP A 35 5.53 17.35 14.77
CA ASP A 35 4.87 16.23 14.10
C ASP A 35 4.23 16.69 12.79
N ALA A 36 3.70 17.93 12.75
CA ALA A 36 3.20 18.54 11.52
C ALA A 36 4.30 18.68 10.47
N LEU A 37 5.50 19.14 10.84
CA LEU A 37 6.63 19.21 9.92
C LEU A 37 7.03 17.83 9.40
N LYS A 38 7.10 16.82 10.28
CA LYS A 38 7.36 15.43 9.87
C LYS A 38 6.29 14.95 8.90
N LYS A 39 5.02 15.22 9.20
CA LYS A 39 3.90 14.81 8.37
C LYS A 39 3.95 15.43 6.96
N ILE A 40 4.33 16.71 6.85
CA ILE A 40 4.49 17.39 5.56
C ILE A 40 5.61 16.76 4.72
N HIS A 41 6.67 16.29 5.37
CA HIS A 41 7.75 15.59 4.67
C HIS A 41 7.27 14.25 4.08
N ASP A 42 6.35 13.57 4.76
CA ASP A 42 5.79 12.29 4.32
C ASP A 42 4.71 12.43 3.22
N LEU A 43 4.34 13.66 2.83
CA LEU A 43 3.38 13.89 1.74
C LEU A 43 4.07 13.85 0.36
N PRO A 44 3.39 13.40 -0.71
CA PRO A 44 1.96 13.03 -0.81
C PRO A 44 1.55 11.76 -0.03
N GLY A 45 0.34 11.73 0.51
CA GLY A 45 -0.18 10.59 1.27
C GLY A 45 -1.46 10.90 2.08
N ILE A 46 -1.84 9.97 2.96
CA ILE A 46 -2.97 10.17 3.88
C ILE A 46 -2.55 11.13 5.00
N VAL A 47 -3.23 12.27 5.10
CA VAL A 47 -2.99 13.30 6.12
C VAL A 47 -3.59 12.89 7.47
N ALA A 48 -4.85 12.47 7.45
CA ALA A 48 -5.60 12.08 8.64
C ALA A 48 -6.61 10.98 8.28
N VAL A 49 -6.94 10.18 9.28
CA VAL A 49 -7.91 9.08 9.23
C VAL A 49 -8.94 9.29 10.35
N ASP A 50 -10.00 8.49 10.35
CA ASP A 50 -10.97 8.46 11.44
C ASP A 50 -11.66 9.82 11.69
N LEU A 51 -11.94 10.55 10.60
CA LEU A 51 -12.56 11.87 10.68
C LEU A 51 -14.07 11.79 10.43
N GLU A 52 -14.82 12.64 11.12
CA GLU A 52 -16.17 13.00 10.68
C GLU A 52 -16.12 13.70 9.31
N GLN A 53 -17.13 13.46 8.47
CA GLN A 53 -17.22 14.02 7.12
C GLN A 53 -17.00 15.54 7.07
N GLY A 54 -17.67 16.28 7.96
CA GLY A 54 -17.57 17.74 8.00
C GLY A 54 -16.14 18.22 8.27
N THR A 55 -15.45 17.55 9.19
CA THR A 55 -14.05 17.83 9.52
C THR A 55 -13.12 17.48 8.37
N ALA A 56 -13.30 16.32 7.73
CA ALA A 56 -12.51 15.90 6.58
C ALA A 56 -12.65 16.88 5.40
N LEU A 57 -13.88 17.32 5.10
CA LEU A 57 -14.16 18.30 4.05
C LEU A 57 -13.57 19.67 4.35
N LYS A 58 -13.61 20.10 5.62
CA LYS A 58 -12.97 21.35 6.05
C LYS A 58 -11.46 21.30 5.80
N ILE A 59 -10.79 20.25 6.29
CA ILE A 59 -9.34 20.06 6.10
C ILE A 59 -9.00 20.03 4.62
N ALA A 60 -9.72 19.25 3.82
CA ALA A 60 -9.49 19.18 2.38
C ALA A 60 -9.64 20.54 1.69
N ARG A 61 -10.63 21.35 2.09
CA ARG A 61 -10.79 22.72 1.57
C ARG A 61 -9.58 23.60 1.90
N ASP A 62 -9.07 23.52 3.12
CA ASP A 62 -7.91 24.30 3.55
C ASP A 62 -6.65 23.86 2.75
N PHE A 63 -6.43 22.55 2.60
CA PHE A 63 -5.34 22.01 1.77
C PHE A 63 -5.45 22.44 0.30
N LEU A 64 -6.67 22.42 -0.26
CA LEU A 64 -6.92 22.87 -1.62
C LEU A 64 -6.61 24.37 -1.77
N SER A 65 -7.00 25.19 -0.79
CA SER A 65 -6.73 26.63 -0.77
C SER A 65 -5.23 26.94 -0.67
N ALA A 66 -4.45 26.06 -0.04
CA ALA A 66 -2.99 26.11 -0.04
C ALA A 66 -2.33 25.60 -1.34
N GLY A 67 -3.12 25.19 -2.34
CA GLY A 67 -2.62 24.73 -3.64
C GLY A 67 -2.27 23.24 -3.71
N CYS A 68 -2.70 22.42 -2.75
CA CYS A 68 -2.60 20.97 -2.87
C CYS A 68 -3.68 20.40 -3.79
N ARG A 69 -3.38 19.26 -4.42
CA ARG A 69 -4.43 18.37 -4.94
C ARG A 69 -4.81 17.40 -3.82
N VAL A 70 -6.08 17.36 -3.44
CA VAL A 70 -6.55 16.64 -2.26
C VAL A 70 -7.93 16.04 -2.50
N THR A 71 -8.15 14.84 -1.98
CA THR A 71 -9.44 14.13 -2.03
C THR A 71 -9.85 13.72 -0.62
N VAL A 72 -11.15 13.72 -0.35
CA VAL A 72 -11.76 13.07 0.82
C VAL A 72 -12.35 11.74 0.38
N ALA A 73 -11.99 10.66 1.06
CA ALA A 73 -12.55 9.34 0.82
C ALA A 73 -13.15 8.78 2.11
N SER A 74 -14.12 7.89 1.98
CA SER A 74 -14.63 7.11 3.12
C SER A 74 -13.64 5.97 3.42
N ASP A 75 -13.37 5.70 4.70
CA ASP A 75 -12.33 4.75 5.12
C ASP A 75 -12.64 3.32 4.68
N ASP A 76 -13.92 2.97 4.62
CA ASP A 76 -14.48 1.69 4.15
C ASP A 76 -14.28 1.44 2.65
N THR A 77 -13.95 2.48 1.88
CA THR A 77 -13.64 2.37 0.44
C THR A 77 -12.20 1.96 0.19
N LEU A 78 -11.36 1.84 1.22
CA LEU A 78 -9.99 1.35 1.10
C LEU A 78 -9.89 -0.10 1.60
N PRO A 79 -9.01 -0.91 0.98
CA PRO A 79 -8.85 -2.30 1.40
C PRO A 79 -8.24 -2.37 2.80
N ASP A 80 -8.72 -3.34 3.57
CA ASP A 80 -8.16 -3.67 4.87
C ASP A 80 -6.81 -4.39 4.71
N LEU A 81 -5.74 -3.62 4.92
CA LEU A 81 -4.37 -4.14 4.85
C LEU A 81 -3.93 -4.87 6.12
N GLU A 82 -4.65 -4.75 7.23
CA GLU A 82 -4.31 -5.44 8.47
C GLU A 82 -4.70 -6.92 8.38
N HIS A 83 -5.88 -7.19 7.82
CA HIS A 83 -6.40 -8.55 7.65
C HIS A 83 -6.20 -9.11 6.24
N SER A 84 -5.30 -8.50 5.46
CA SER A 84 -5.02 -8.96 4.10
C SER A 84 -4.36 -10.35 4.12
N PRO A 85 -4.86 -11.30 3.32
CA PRO A 85 -4.29 -12.64 3.25
C PRO A 85 -2.82 -12.62 2.84
N LYS A 86 -1.99 -13.29 3.63
CA LYS A 86 -0.61 -13.63 3.28
C LYS A 86 -0.62 -14.84 2.35
N LEU A 87 -0.01 -14.68 1.18
CA LEU A 87 0.10 -15.73 0.18
C LEU A 87 1.46 -16.41 0.31
N HIS A 88 1.44 -17.73 0.44
CA HIS A 88 2.65 -18.57 0.52
C HIS A 88 2.91 -19.34 -0.78
N HIS A 89 1.93 -19.45 -1.66
CA HIS A 89 2.05 -20.20 -2.91
C HIS A 89 1.14 -19.60 -3.99
N VAL A 90 1.73 -19.24 -5.13
CA VAL A 90 1.03 -18.68 -6.28
C VAL A 90 1.64 -19.22 -7.57
N ARG A 91 0.92 -19.11 -8.69
CA ARG A 91 1.44 -19.36 -10.03
C ARG A 91 1.06 -18.21 -10.96
N CYS A 92 2.05 -17.69 -11.69
CA CYS A 92 1.80 -16.71 -12.74
C CYS A 92 1.57 -17.44 -14.08
N ASN A 93 0.31 -17.56 -14.49
CA ASN A 93 -0.07 -18.17 -15.77
C ASN A 93 -0.54 -17.09 -16.75
N PRO A 94 -0.52 -17.32 -18.08
CA PRO A 94 -1.09 -16.38 -19.04
C PRO A 94 -2.56 -16.03 -18.77
N ASP A 95 -3.34 -16.99 -18.27
CA ASP A 95 -4.79 -16.83 -18.02
C ASP A 95 -5.11 -16.09 -16.70
N GLY A 96 -4.13 -15.97 -15.79
CA GLY A 96 -4.33 -15.28 -14.52
C GLY A 96 -3.30 -15.62 -13.45
N PHE A 97 -3.48 -14.98 -12.30
CA PHE A 97 -2.71 -15.22 -11.10
C PHE A 97 -3.40 -16.27 -10.23
N GLU A 98 -2.84 -17.47 -10.20
CA GLU A 98 -3.38 -18.61 -9.46
C GLU A 98 -2.94 -18.54 -8.00
N LEU A 99 -3.90 -18.56 -7.09
CA LEU A 99 -3.69 -18.73 -5.66
C LEU A 99 -3.73 -20.22 -5.34
N VAL A 100 -2.68 -20.74 -4.70
CA VAL A 100 -2.55 -22.18 -4.42
C VAL A 100 -2.62 -22.41 -2.92
N GLY A 101 -3.44 -23.39 -2.51
CA GLY A 101 -3.59 -23.82 -1.13
C GLY A 101 -2.35 -24.55 -0.60
N LEU A 102 -2.33 -24.81 0.70
CA LEU A 102 -1.24 -25.55 1.37
C LEU A 102 -1.11 -26.99 0.88
N ASP A 103 -2.20 -27.59 0.40
CA ASP A 103 -2.27 -28.93 -0.19
C ASP A 103 -1.88 -28.96 -1.68
N GLY A 104 -1.50 -27.80 -2.25
CA GLY A 104 -1.21 -27.67 -3.67
C GLY A 104 -2.44 -27.56 -4.57
N SER A 105 -3.66 -27.59 -4.00
CA SER A 105 -4.89 -27.41 -4.74
C SER A 105 -5.05 -25.96 -5.20
N ARG A 106 -5.69 -25.77 -6.36
CA ARG A 106 -6.01 -24.45 -6.89
C ARG A 106 -7.15 -23.85 -6.05
N PHE A 107 -6.87 -22.78 -5.32
CA PHE A 107 -7.84 -22.08 -4.48
C PHE A 107 -8.66 -21.07 -5.29
N ALA A 108 -7.99 -20.24 -6.09
CA ALA A 108 -8.63 -19.23 -6.94
C ALA A 108 -7.72 -18.87 -8.12
N VAL A 109 -8.29 -18.29 -9.19
CA VAL A 109 -7.53 -17.58 -10.22
C VAL A 109 -8.07 -16.18 -10.35
N LEU A 110 -7.18 -15.20 -10.18
CA LEU A 110 -7.47 -13.80 -10.36
C LEU A 110 -7.09 -13.42 -11.79
N PRO A 111 -8.02 -12.86 -12.60
CA PRO A 111 -7.67 -12.42 -13.93
C PRO A 111 -6.67 -11.25 -13.81
N TRP A 112 -5.65 -11.19 -14.68
CA TRP A 112 -4.67 -10.09 -14.63
C TRP A 112 -5.32 -8.73 -14.76
N SER A 113 -6.43 -8.64 -15.49
CA SER A 113 -7.22 -7.43 -15.62
C SER A 113 -7.70 -6.89 -14.27
N SER A 114 -7.88 -7.71 -13.23
CA SER A 114 -8.31 -7.21 -11.90
C SER A 114 -7.19 -6.52 -11.13
N PHE A 115 -5.93 -6.64 -11.53
CA PHE A 115 -4.82 -6.06 -10.78
C PHE A 115 -4.81 -4.55 -10.96
N ALA A 116 -4.94 -3.81 -9.85
CA ALA A 116 -5.03 -2.36 -9.85
C ALA A 116 -3.70 -1.70 -9.44
N PHE A 117 -3.02 -2.27 -8.44
CA PHE A 117 -1.84 -1.65 -7.85
C PHE A 117 -0.84 -2.69 -7.35
N LEU A 118 0.45 -2.38 -7.45
CA LEU A 118 1.54 -3.18 -6.90
C LEU A 118 2.59 -2.32 -6.21
N SER A 119 3.04 -2.79 -5.05
CA SER A 119 4.13 -2.19 -4.29
C SER A 119 5.13 -3.23 -3.81
N VAL A 120 6.42 -2.88 -3.84
CA VAL A 120 7.49 -3.65 -3.18
C VAL A 120 8.16 -2.76 -2.14
N GLY A 121 8.46 -3.32 -0.98
CA GLY A 121 9.11 -2.61 0.12
C GLY A 121 10.05 -3.53 0.88
N MET A 122 11.09 -2.96 1.47
CA MET A 122 12.05 -3.61 2.34
C MET A 122 11.72 -3.19 3.77
N VAL A 123 11.19 -4.12 4.56
CA VAL A 123 10.73 -3.87 5.93
C VAL A 123 11.58 -4.65 6.94
N PRO A 124 11.67 -4.20 8.21
CA PRO A 124 12.22 -5.03 9.27
C PRO A 124 11.46 -6.36 9.33
N PHE A 125 12.20 -7.45 9.22
CA PHE A 125 11.72 -8.79 9.37
C PHE A 125 11.79 -9.18 10.84
N SER A 126 10.63 -9.25 11.47
CA SER A 126 10.50 -9.96 12.74
C SER A 126 10.45 -11.43 12.40
N TYR A 127 11.55 -12.18 12.64
CA TYR A 127 11.43 -13.63 12.76
C TYR A 127 10.29 -13.88 13.73
N GLY A 128 9.28 -14.63 13.26
CA GLY A 128 8.00 -14.77 13.93
C GLY A 128 8.19 -14.79 15.44
N GLU A 129 7.43 -13.95 16.15
CA GLU A 129 7.40 -13.94 17.61
C GLU A 129 7.34 -15.40 18.07
N ASN A 130 8.48 -15.97 18.42
CA ASN A 130 8.51 -17.33 18.89
C ASN A 130 7.84 -17.19 20.26
N PRO A 131 6.65 -17.75 20.51
CA PRO A 131 5.98 -17.57 21.80
C PRO A 131 6.86 -18.11 22.96
N ALA A 132 7.88 -18.92 22.63
CA ALA A 132 8.92 -19.37 23.54
C ALA A 132 9.90 -18.27 24.04
N ASP A 133 10.08 -17.17 23.30
CA ASP A 133 11.02 -16.09 23.67
C ASP A 133 10.41 -15.03 24.61
N ARG A 134 9.11 -15.14 24.92
CA ARG A 134 8.45 -14.27 25.93
C ARG A 134 8.75 -14.68 27.38
N PHE A 135 9.50 -15.76 27.61
CA PHE A 135 9.75 -16.30 28.95
C PHE A 135 11.22 -16.64 29.23
N MET A 136 12.20 -15.78 28.95
CA MET A 136 13.52 -15.92 29.60
C MET A 136 14.30 -14.60 29.63
N THR A 137 13.90 -13.68 30.50
CA THR A 137 14.83 -12.70 31.07
C THR A 137 14.92 -12.91 32.57
N THR A 138 15.74 -13.88 32.98
CA THR A 138 16.35 -13.86 34.31
C THR A 138 17.41 -12.77 34.32
N SER A 139 17.04 -11.62 34.88
CA SER A 139 17.91 -10.47 35.05
C SER A 139 19.08 -10.81 35.99
N SER A 140 20.29 -10.95 35.45
CA SER A 140 21.51 -10.79 36.23
C SER A 140 21.99 -9.34 36.10
N PRO A 141 22.15 -8.59 37.21
CA PRO A 141 22.63 -7.22 37.16
C PRO A 141 24.16 -7.22 37.00
N GLY A 142 24.64 -6.90 35.80
CA GLY A 142 26.06 -6.66 35.52
C GLY A 142 26.24 -5.24 34.96
N PRO A 143 27.15 -4.41 35.52
CA PRO A 143 27.42 -3.09 35.00
C PRO A 143 28.51 -3.16 33.92
N ALA A 144 28.13 -2.95 32.66
CA ALA A 144 29.08 -2.56 31.61
C ALA A 144 28.32 -1.84 30.48
N SER A 145 28.38 -0.51 30.52
CA SER A 145 27.97 0.36 29.42
C SER A 145 28.90 0.13 28.23
N THR A 146 28.40 -0.61 27.23
CA THR A 146 28.96 -0.63 25.88
C THR A 146 27.99 0.12 24.97
N PRO A 147 28.49 0.84 23.94
CA PRO A 147 27.62 1.54 23.01
C PRO A 147 26.67 0.52 22.39
N LYS A 148 25.37 0.72 22.60
CA LYS A 148 24.27 -0.06 22.01
C LYS A 148 24.44 0.00 20.49
N ARG A 149 25.12 -0.99 19.93
CA ARG A 149 24.97 -1.35 18.52
C ARG A 149 23.50 -1.71 18.39
N THR A 150 22.70 -0.79 17.88
CA THR A 150 21.35 -1.09 17.43
C THR A 150 21.52 -2.17 16.38
N SER A 151 21.33 -3.43 16.75
CA SER A 151 21.24 -4.52 15.80
C SER A 151 20.05 -4.18 14.92
N SER A 152 20.31 -3.64 13.74
CA SER A 152 19.25 -3.45 12.74
C SER A 152 18.64 -4.82 12.54
N LEU A 153 17.34 -4.94 12.85
CA LEU A 153 16.61 -6.17 12.58
C LEU A 153 16.88 -6.57 11.12
N PRO A 154 17.03 -7.88 10.83
CA PRO A 154 17.17 -8.33 9.45
C PRO A 154 16.01 -7.74 8.65
N LYS A 155 16.25 -7.26 7.43
CA LYS A 155 15.17 -6.74 6.58
C LYS A 155 14.78 -7.79 5.54
N ALA A 156 13.51 -7.86 5.19
CA ALA A 156 12.98 -8.72 4.15
C ALA A 156 12.15 -7.91 3.15
N ARG A 157 12.05 -8.42 1.92
CA ARG A 157 11.19 -7.81 0.91
C ARG A 157 9.76 -8.30 1.07
N GLU A 158 8.83 -7.35 0.95
CA GLU A 158 7.40 -7.57 1.04
C GLU A 158 6.71 -6.92 -0.17
N LEU A 159 5.84 -7.70 -0.80
CA LEU A 159 5.05 -7.33 -1.97
C LEU A 159 3.59 -7.19 -1.56
N TRP A 160 2.99 -6.06 -1.92
CA TRP A 160 1.56 -5.81 -1.81
C TRP A 160 0.94 -5.74 -3.19
N ILE A 161 -0.20 -6.42 -3.36
CA ILE A 161 -0.98 -6.42 -4.59
C ILE A 161 -2.41 -6.02 -4.23
N ALA A 162 -2.93 -4.98 -4.85
CA ALA A 162 -4.35 -4.61 -4.75
C ALA A 162 -5.08 -4.94 -6.05
N THR A 163 -6.29 -5.44 -5.92
CA THR A 163 -7.18 -5.79 -7.03
C THR A 163 -8.44 -4.93 -7.03
N HIS A 164 -9.07 -4.79 -8.19
CA HIS A 164 -10.41 -4.27 -8.36
C HIS A 164 -11.33 -5.42 -8.79
N ASN A 165 -12.51 -5.53 -8.17
CA ASN A 165 -13.54 -6.53 -8.47
C ASN A 165 -13.09 -8.00 -8.37
N PRO A 166 -13.13 -8.61 -7.17
CA PRO A 166 -13.46 -8.01 -5.88
C PRO A 166 -12.34 -7.09 -5.40
N ASP A 167 -12.69 -6.09 -4.61
CA ASP A 167 -11.69 -5.28 -3.93
C ASP A 167 -10.98 -6.10 -2.85
N ARG A 168 -9.71 -6.43 -3.10
CA ARG A 168 -8.87 -7.22 -2.19
C ARG A 168 -7.43 -6.77 -2.25
N CYS A 169 -6.73 -6.94 -1.13
CA CYS A 169 -5.29 -6.83 -1.04
C CYS A 169 -4.66 -8.16 -0.64
N PHE A 170 -3.49 -8.43 -1.20
CA PHE A 170 -2.69 -9.62 -0.91
C PHE A 170 -1.29 -9.19 -0.51
N ARG A 171 -0.72 -9.93 0.44
CA ARG A 171 0.66 -9.75 0.90
C ARG A 171 1.50 -10.97 0.55
N ILE A 172 2.70 -10.76 0.03
CA ILE A 172 3.70 -11.81 -0.23
C ILE A 172 4.99 -11.40 0.45
N GLU A 173 5.55 -12.29 1.26
CA GLU A 173 6.85 -12.08 1.91
C GLU A 173 7.91 -12.95 1.23
N GLU A 174 9.06 -12.35 0.90
CA GLU A 174 10.13 -12.98 0.13
C GLU A 174 10.60 -14.33 0.70
N GLN A 175 10.74 -14.39 2.03
CA GLN A 175 11.34 -15.53 2.73
C GLN A 175 10.36 -16.68 2.98
N GLU A 176 9.05 -16.42 2.94
CA GLU A 176 8.01 -17.42 3.25
C GLU A 176 7.26 -17.90 2.01
N MET A 177 7.67 -17.45 0.83
CA MET A 177 7.01 -17.75 -0.43
C MET A 177 7.59 -19.02 -1.09
N ASN A 178 6.71 -19.90 -1.57
CA ASN A 178 7.07 -21.02 -2.42
C ASN A 178 7.10 -20.60 -3.90
N TYR A 179 8.29 -20.69 -4.50
CA TYR A 179 8.56 -20.34 -5.90
C TYR A 179 8.57 -21.54 -6.85
N GLU A 180 7.90 -22.64 -6.52
CA GLU A 180 7.87 -23.86 -7.34
C GLU A 180 7.38 -23.61 -8.78
N TYR A 181 6.44 -22.68 -8.97
CA TYR A 181 5.91 -22.33 -10.30
C TYR A 181 6.99 -21.81 -11.28
N LEU A 182 8.14 -21.35 -10.78
CA LEU A 182 9.23 -20.91 -11.64
C LEU A 182 9.89 -22.08 -12.40
N GLY A 183 9.73 -23.33 -11.94
CA GLY A 183 10.31 -24.51 -12.58
C GLY A 183 11.81 -24.37 -12.77
N GLU A 184 12.28 -24.52 -14.00
CA GLU A 184 13.70 -24.38 -14.37
C GLU A 184 14.26 -22.96 -14.15
N ARG A 185 13.41 -21.92 -14.08
CA ARG A 185 13.83 -20.54 -13.75
C ARG A 185 14.14 -20.36 -12.26
N LYS A 186 13.74 -21.30 -11.40
CA LYS A 186 13.93 -21.21 -9.96
C LYS A 186 15.42 -21.30 -9.63
N SER A 187 15.94 -20.28 -8.96
CA SER A 187 17.29 -20.27 -8.40
C SER A 187 17.30 -20.71 -6.94
N SER A 188 18.49 -20.89 -6.37
CA SER A 188 18.69 -21.09 -4.92
C SER A 188 18.50 -19.82 -4.10
N SER A 189 18.40 -18.65 -4.72
CA SER A 189 18.24 -17.36 -4.05
C SER A 189 16.77 -16.94 -3.99
N ALA A 190 16.22 -16.87 -2.78
CA ALA A 190 14.86 -16.34 -2.56
C ALA A 190 14.69 -14.94 -3.15
N THR A 191 15.72 -14.09 -3.06
CA THR A 191 15.74 -12.75 -3.65
C THR A 191 15.62 -12.75 -5.17
N THR A 192 16.37 -13.61 -5.84
CA THR A 192 16.28 -13.71 -7.30
C THR A 192 14.91 -14.24 -7.72
N ASN A 193 14.37 -15.21 -6.98
CA ASN A 193 13.05 -15.77 -7.25
C ASN A 193 11.90 -14.77 -7.00
N PHE A 194 12.02 -13.96 -5.94
CA PHE A 194 11.07 -12.89 -5.65
C PHE A 194 11.08 -11.82 -6.74
N GLU A 195 12.26 -11.45 -7.24
CA GLU A 195 12.36 -10.52 -8.37
C GLU A 195 11.68 -11.07 -9.63
N LEU A 196 11.92 -12.35 -9.95
CA LEU A 196 11.25 -13.03 -11.06
C LEU A 196 9.72 -13.01 -10.91
N LEU A 197 9.21 -13.22 -9.69
CA LEU A 197 7.78 -13.11 -9.40
C LEU A 197 7.24 -11.71 -9.67
N VAL A 198 7.91 -10.67 -9.18
CA VAL A 198 7.46 -9.28 -9.41
C VAL A 198 7.48 -8.96 -10.91
N ARG A 199 8.54 -9.37 -11.63
CA ARG A 199 8.64 -9.18 -13.08
C ARG A 199 7.55 -9.92 -13.85
N ASP A 200 7.22 -11.16 -13.47
CA ASP A 200 6.15 -11.93 -14.10
C ASP A 200 4.78 -11.25 -13.89
N ILE A 201 4.48 -10.76 -12.68
CA ILE A 201 3.23 -10.03 -12.40
C ILE A 201 3.13 -8.79 -13.29
N VAL A 202 4.19 -7.97 -13.37
CA VAL A 202 4.19 -6.76 -14.21
C VAL A 202 4.10 -7.10 -15.70
N LYS A 203 4.74 -8.19 -16.13
CA LYS A 203 4.67 -8.67 -17.51
C LYS A 203 3.24 -9.08 -17.89
N PHE A 204 2.54 -9.81 -17.03
CA PHE A 204 1.20 -10.32 -17.33
C PHE A 204 0.08 -9.31 -17.04
N ALA A 205 0.30 -8.34 -16.14
CA ALA A 205 -0.62 -7.24 -15.87
C ALA A 205 -0.02 -5.88 -16.26
N PRO A 206 0.17 -5.58 -17.57
CA PRO A 206 0.86 -4.36 -18.02
C PRO A 206 0.12 -3.06 -17.65
N HIS A 207 -1.17 -3.13 -17.30
CA HIS A 207 -2.00 -2.00 -16.86
C HIS A 207 -1.91 -1.72 -15.37
N ILE A 208 -1.23 -2.57 -14.59
CA ILE A 208 -1.11 -2.41 -13.13
C ILE A 208 -0.40 -1.11 -12.78
N ALA A 209 -0.94 -0.34 -11.82
CA ALA A 209 -0.25 0.84 -11.33
C ALA A 209 0.93 0.42 -10.44
N LEU A 210 2.13 0.91 -10.75
CA LEU A 210 3.32 0.67 -9.95
C LEU A 210 3.58 1.83 -9.00
N SER A 211 3.73 1.49 -7.72
CA SER A 211 4.23 2.40 -6.70
C SER A 211 5.63 2.90 -7.06
N SER A 212 6.07 4.03 -6.48
CA SER A 212 7.45 4.51 -6.69
C SER A 212 8.48 3.52 -6.14
N SER A 213 8.19 2.89 -5.00
CA SER A 213 9.05 1.87 -4.39
C SER A 213 9.18 0.61 -5.26
N ALA A 214 8.08 0.16 -5.89
CA ALA A 214 8.13 -0.97 -6.83
C ALA A 214 8.96 -0.65 -8.08
N ARG A 215 8.83 0.58 -8.61
CA ARG A 215 9.65 1.06 -9.72
C ARG A 215 11.12 1.15 -9.33
N ALA A 216 11.43 1.67 -8.15
CA ALA A 216 12.80 1.73 -7.64
C ALA A 216 13.41 0.32 -7.51
N TYR A 217 12.65 -0.62 -6.96
CA TYR A 217 13.04 -2.01 -6.85
C TYR A 217 13.33 -2.67 -8.21
N LEU A 218 12.41 -2.57 -9.17
CA LEU A 218 12.54 -3.17 -10.50
C LEU A 218 13.66 -2.57 -11.35
N ASN A 219 13.97 -1.29 -11.13
CA ASN A 219 15.06 -0.59 -11.81
C ASN A 219 16.39 -0.68 -11.06
N HIS A 220 16.46 -1.48 -9.99
CA HIS A 220 17.66 -1.65 -9.15
C HIS A 220 18.22 -0.33 -8.63
N LEU A 221 17.34 0.61 -8.25
CA LEU A 221 17.74 1.85 -7.62
C LEU A 221 18.15 1.61 -6.15
N SER A 222 18.50 2.68 -5.45
CA SER A 222 18.96 2.59 -4.06
C SER A 222 17.93 1.91 -3.15
N ILE A 223 18.39 1.01 -2.28
CA ILE A 223 17.55 0.33 -1.27
C ILE A 223 16.77 1.34 -0.42
N LEU A 224 17.34 2.53 -0.20
CA LEU A 224 16.69 3.60 0.57
C LEU A 224 15.37 4.07 -0.07
N GLU A 225 15.19 3.94 -1.38
CA GLU A 225 13.98 4.37 -2.09
C GLU A 225 12.78 3.42 -1.92
N TYR A 226 13.03 2.22 -1.40
CA TYR A 226 12.00 1.24 -1.11
C TYR A 226 12.19 0.59 0.27
N SER A 227 12.95 1.22 1.16
CA SER A 227 13.15 0.76 2.53
C SER A 227 12.24 1.54 3.47
N PHE A 228 11.66 0.83 4.42
CA PHE A 228 10.82 1.37 5.47
C PHE A 228 11.42 1.04 6.84
N ASP A 229 11.08 1.84 7.84
CA ASP A 229 11.55 1.67 9.22
C ASP A 229 10.67 0.69 10.00
N SER A 230 9.44 0.42 9.53
CA SER A 230 8.52 -0.57 10.10
C SER A 230 7.54 -1.14 9.07
N VAL A 231 6.91 -2.26 9.41
CA VAL A 231 5.83 -2.85 8.61
C VAL A 231 4.62 -1.91 8.59
N GLU A 232 4.30 -1.26 9.71
CA GLU A 232 3.18 -0.32 9.84
C GLU A 232 3.37 0.94 8.97
N GLU A 233 4.60 1.45 8.89
CA GLU A 233 4.92 2.55 7.99
C GLU A 233 4.71 2.13 6.53
N TYR A 234 5.23 0.97 6.14
CA TYR A 234 5.04 0.46 4.78
C TYR A 234 3.56 0.25 4.46
N ARG A 235 2.79 -0.36 5.38
CA ARG A 235 1.34 -0.55 5.24
C ARG A 235 0.60 0.77 5.05
N ARG A 236 0.90 1.79 5.87
CA ARG A 236 0.30 3.13 5.76
C ARG A 236 0.62 3.76 4.40
N TRP A 237 1.86 3.61 3.96
CA TRP A 237 2.30 4.11 2.65
C TRP A 237 1.55 3.41 1.50
N VAL A 238 1.45 2.07 1.54
CA VAL A 238 0.68 1.28 0.55
C VAL A 238 -0.78 1.72 0.51
N ARG A 239 -1.42 1.87 1.68
CA ARG A 239 -2.81 2.33 1.78
C ARG A 239 -3.02 3.68 1.10
N ALA A 240 -2.10 4.63 1.34
CA ALA A 240 -2.15 5.94 0.72
C ALA A 240 -2.00 5.87 -0.81
N GLN A 241 -1.06 5.06 -1.31
CA GLN A 241 -0.85 4.91 -2.75
C GLN A 241 -2.05 4.26 -3.44
N ILE A 242 -2.67 3.25 -2.83
CA ILE A 242 -3.92 2.65 -3.35
C ILE A 242 -5.01 3.70 -3.48
N ALA A 243 -5.19 4.54 -2.44
CA ALA A 243 -6.19 5.59 -2.44
C ALA A 243 -5.96 6.63 -3.55
N ILE A 244 -4.71 7.05 -3.75
CA ILE A 244 -4.32 7.97 -4.83
C ILE A 244 -4.61 7.35 -6.20
N VAL A 245 -4.22 6.08 -6.41
CA VAL A 245 -4.43 5.39 -7.69
C VAL A 245 -5.91 5.24 -8.00
N ARG A 246 -6.75 4.90 -7.02
CA ARG A 246 -8.20 4.78 -7.21
C ARG A 246 -8.83 6.09 -7.65
N ASP A 247 -8.54 7.17 -6.95
CA ASP A 247 -9.03 8.49 -7.33
C ASP A 247 -8.62 8.85 -8.77
N LEU A 248 -7.35 8.60 -9.13
CA LEU A 248 -6.86 8.83 -10.49
C LEU A 248 -7.58 7.97 -11.54
N MET A 249 -7.95 6.73 -11.21
CA MET A 249 -8.69 5.84 -12.11
C MET A 249 -10.15 6.25 -12.27
N GLU A 250 -10.81 6.70 -11.21
CA GLU A 250 -12.19 7.17 -11.25
C GLU A 250 -12.34 8.43 -12.10
N HIS A 251 -11.42 9.39 -11.96
CA HIS A 251 -11.42 10.61 -12.75
C HIS A 251 -11.02 10.41 -14.22
N ARG A 252 -10.44 9.26 -14.57
CA ARG A 252 -10.10 8.91 -15.96
C ARG A 252 -11.23 8.26 -16.73
N LYS A 253 -12.30 7.79 -16.07
CA LYS A 253 -13.46 7.27 -16.79
C LYS A 253 -14.03 8.43 -17.62
N PRO A 254 -14.05 8.33 -18.96
CA PRO A 254 -14.64 9.38 -19.77
C PRO A 254 -16.05 9.61 -19.24
N LYS A 255 -16.44 10.88 -19.05
CA LYS A 255 -17.86 11.21 -18.83
C LYS A 255 -18.59 10.52 -19.97
N THR A 256 -19.30 9.44 -19.67
CA THR A 256 -20.22 8.83 -20.62
C THR A 256 -21.09 9.98 -21.08
N GLU A 257 -20.93 10.40 -22.34
CA GLU A 257 -21.79 11.41 -22.92
C GLU A 257 -23.22 10.95 -22.64
N PRO A 258 -24.09 11.83 -22.12
CA PRO A 258 -25.46 11.44 -21.87
C PRO A 258 -25.97 10.91 -23.19
N THR A 259 -26.33 9.62 -23.21
CA THR A 259 -26.98 9.00 -24.36
C THR A 259 -28.20 9.87 -24.61
N GLU A 260 -28.14 10.74 -25.62
CA GLU A 260 -29.29 11.49 -26.06
C GLU A 260 -30.34 10.42 -26.35
N SER A 261 -31.35 10.36 -25.48
CA SER A 261 -32.57 9.65 -25.75
C SER A 261 -33.11 10.31 -27.00
N VAL A 262 -32.84 9.71 -28.15
CA VAL A 262 -33.56 9.98 -29.38
C VAL A 262 -35.00 9.61 -29.04
N ASP A 263 -35.75 10.62 -28.62
CA ASP A 263 -37.21 10.56 -28.56
C ASP A 263 -37.65 10.27 -30.00
N ASP A 264 -37.91 9.00 -30.28
CA ASP A 264 -38.68 8.55 -31.43
C ASP A 264 -40.11 9.09 -31.28
N HIS A 265 -40.26 10.38 -31.56
CA HIS A 265 -41.50 10.93 -32.07
C HIS A 265 -41.61 10.52 -33.55
N GLU A 266 -41.91 9.23 -33.76
CA GLU A 266 -42.60 8.82 -34.98
C GLU A 266 -44.00 9.44 -34.97
N ARG A 267 -44.06 10.58 -35.65
CA ARG A 267 -45.27 11.05 -36.32
C ARG A 267 -45.63 10.05 -37.41
N SER A 268 -46.78 9.39 -37.30
CA SER A 268 -47.90 9.36 -38.27
C SER A 268 -48.73 8.10 -38.12
#